data_AF-A0AAW6JIE5-F1
#
_entry.id   AF-A0AAW6JIE5-F1
#
_cell.length_a   1.000
_cell.length_b   1.000
_cell.length_c   1.000
_cell.angle_alpha   90.00
_cell.angle_beta   90.00
_cell.angle_gamma   90.00
#
_symmetry.space_group_name_H-M   'P 1'
#
loop_
_entity.id
_entity.type
_entity.pdbx_description
1 polymer ?
#
loop_
_entity_poly.entity_id
_entity_poly.type
_entity_poly.pdbx_seq_one_letter_code
_entity_poly.pdbx_strand_id
1 'polypeptide(L)'
;MTNTQDNLNYDDENLIEERLKNSVTYIRDNILKKPILKDRFPKLPQGNVAIAEVYIGNVIFCTGTPSNKKTLIPIPVSKSQGGQFEPTLHPRTKRPTDMDAEYKILSAIADHLEMHYDLEVEGYLYLYTERSPCPSCEDVIEQFKQKKV
;
A
#
# COMPACT_ATOMS: atom_id res chain seq x y z
N MET A 1 -7.77 -23.68 -19.62
CA MET A 1 -7.12 -22.65 -18.79
C MET A 1 -8.07 -21.47 -18.75
N THR A 2 -8.91 -21.42 -17.73
CA THR A 2 -9.85 -20.32 -17.49
C THR A 2 -9.07 -19.18 -16.86
N ASN A 3 -8.99 -18.05 -17.57
CA ASN A 3 -8.50 -16.78 -17.04
C ASN A 3 -9.16 -16.51 -15.70
N THR A 4 -8.37 -16.39 -14.63
CA THR A 4 -8.85 -16.03 -13.29
C THR A 4 -9.30 -14.57 -13.19
N GLN A 5 -9.31 -13.83 -14.31
CA GLN A 5 -9.82 -12.46 -14.41
C GLN A 5 -11.34 -12.33 -14.32
N ASP A 6 -12.13 -13.42 -14.42
CA ASP A 6 -13.59 -13.33 -14.63
C ASP A 6 -14.47 -13.67 -13.42
N ASN A 7 -14.01 -13.58 -12.17
CA ASN A 7 -14.86 -13.88 -11.00
C ASN A 7 -14.71 -12.93 -9.81
N LEU A 8 -14.49 -11.64 -10.03
CA LEU A 8 -14.90 -10.64 -9.05
C LEU A 8 -16.10 -9.93 -9.62
N ASN A 9 -17.26 -10.17 -9.03
CA ASN A 9 -18.46 -9.43 -9.40
C ASN A 9 -18.30 -7.98 -8.90
N TYR A 10 -19.00 -7.03 -9.52
CA TYR A 10 -19.04 -5.63 -9.07
C TYR A 10 -19.35 -5.49 -7.57
N ASP A 11 -20.16 -6.41 -7.05
CA ASP A 11 -20.48 -6.48 -5.63
C ASP A 11 -19.27 -6.81 -4.75
N ASP A 12 -18.33 -7.64 -5.22
CA ASP A 12 -17.12 -8.01 -4.49
C ASP A 12 -16.12 -6.85 -4.43
N GLU A 13 -15.99 -6.07 -5.50
CA GLU A 13 -15.13 -4.87 -5.52
C GLU A 13 -15.62 -3.81 -4.52
N ASN A 14 -16.94 -3.59 -4.46
CA ASN A 14 -17.53 -2.68 -3.47
C ASN A 14 -17.26 -3.15 -2.04
N LEU A 15 -17.34 -4.46 -1.77
CA LEU A 15 -17.04 -5.03 -0.47
C LEU A 15 -15.56 -4.88 -0.09
N ILE A 16 -14.64 -5.07 -1.04
CA ILE A 16 -13.20 -4.82 -0.83
C ILE A 16 -12.98 -3.34 -0.49
N GLU A 17 -13.58 -2.43 -1.26
CA GLU A 17 -13.44 -0.99 -1.04
C GLU A 17 -13.94 -0.58 0.36
N GLU A 18 -15.09 -1.10 0.81
CA GLU A 18 -15.60 -0.85 2.15
C GLU A 18 -14.67 -1.38 3.25
N ARG A 19 -14.12 -2.59 3.10
CA ARG A 19 -13.15 -3.15 4.05
C ARG A 19 -11.88 -2.31 4.15
N LEU A 20 -11.36 -1.85 3.01
CA LEU A 20 -10.20 -0.97 2.97
C LEU A 20 -10.49 0.38 3.65
N LYS A 21 -11.64 1.00 3.38
CA LYS A 21 -12.08 2.24 4.05
C LYS A 21 -12.24 2.07 5.57
N ASN A 22 -12.82 0.96 6.01
CA ASN A 22 -12.95 0.65 7.44
C ASN A 22 -11.58 0.49 8.11
N SER A 23 -10.64 -0.18 7.43
CA SER A 23 -9.28 -0.34 7.91
C SER A 23 -8.55 1.00 8.03
N VAL A 24 -8.77 1.93 7.10
CA VAL A 24 -8.19 3.29 7.18
C VAL A 24 -8.75 4.05 8.37
N THR A 25 -10.05 3.96 8.58
CA THR A 25 -10.72 4.55 9.75
C THR A 25 -10.12 4.02 11.04
N TYR A 26 -9.89 2.70 11.13
CA TYR A 26 -9.23 2.09 12.28
C TYR A 26 -7.82 2.65 12.53
N ILE A 27 -6.97 2.77 11.50
CA ILE A 27 -5.62 3.34 11.62
C ILE A 27 -5.69 4.80 12.08
N ARG A 28 -6.61 5.58 11.51
CA ARG A 28 -6.83 6.99 11.85
C ARG A 28 -7.22 7.16 13.32
N ASP A 29 -8.15 6.36 13.80
CA ASP A 29 -8.72 6.49 15.14
C ASP A 29 -7.77 5.96 16.21
N ASN A 30 -7.17 4.79 15.99
CA ASN A 30 -6.44 4.07 17.03
C ASN A 30 -4.93 4.31 17.01
N ILE A 31 -4.34 4.49 15.83
CA ILE A 31 -2.89 4.61 15.66
C ILE A 31 -2.47 6.07 15.58
N LEU A 32 -3.05 6.80 14.63
CA LEU A 32 -2.73 8.21 14.44
C LEU A 32 -3.42 9.12 15.46
N LYS A 33 -4.51 8.64 16.09
CA LYS A 33 -5.40 9.43 16.96
C LYS A 33 -5.86 10.73 16.28
N LYS A 34 -6.15 10.62 14.99
CA LYS A 34 -6.57 11.70 14.09
C LYS A 34 -7.73 11.20 13.23
N PRO A 35 -8.97 11.18 13.76
CA PRO A 35 -10.14 10.70 13.03
C PRO A 35 -10.37 11.52 11.77
N ILE A 36 -11.02 10.90 10.76
CA ILE A 36 -11.47 11.59 9.56
C ILE A 36 -12.64 12.49 9.96
N LEU A 37 -12.38 13.78 10.13
CA LEU A 37 -13.42 14.76 10.44
C LEU A 37 -14.29 14.98 9.20
N LYS A 38 -15.60 14.70 9.31
CA LYS A 38 -16.61 15.04 8.30
C LYS A 38 -16.98 16.53 8.40
N ASP A 39 -15.99 17.41 8.32
CA ASP A 39 -16.23 18.85 8.33
C ASP A 39 -16.75 19.32 6.96
N ARG A 40 -17.51 20.42 6.97
CA ARG A 40 -18.05 21.07 5.75
C ARG A 40 -16.94 21.47 4.76
N PHE A 41 -15.68 21.59 5.23
CA PHE A 41 -14.47 21.73 4.43
C PHE A 41 -13.43 20.70 4.91
N PRO A 42 -13.42 19.48 4.37
CA PRO A 42 -12.52 18.44 4.84
C PRO A 42 -11.07 18.86 4.57
N LYS A 43 -10.33 19.19 5.63
CA LYS A 43 -8.87 19.27 5.52
C LYS A 43 -8.36 17.86 5.35
N LEU A 44 -7.67 17.60 4.23
CA LEU A 44 -6.98 16.32 4.03
C LEU A 44 -6.11 16.03 5.26
N PRO A 45 -6.39 14.96 5.99
CA PRO A 45 -5.72 14.72 7.26
C PRO A 45 -4.21 14.56 7.05
N GLN A 46 -3.42 15.09 7.99
CA GLN A 46 -1.95 15.01 7.90
C GLN A 46 -1.48 13.56 8.08
N GLY A 47 -0.47 13.16 7.29
CA GLY A 47 0.05 11.79 7.20
C GLY A 47 -0.89 10.92 6.38
N ASN A 48 -0.54 10.65 5.12
CA ASN A 48 -1.29 9.77 4.22
C ASN A 48 -1.41 8.37 4.83
N VAL A 49 -2.51 7.67 4.65
CA VAL A 49 -2.64 6.24 5.00
C VAL A 49 -2.77 5.45 3.71
N ALA A 50 -2.00 4.38 3.60
CA ALA A 50 -2.15 3.36 2.57
C ALA A 50 -2.52 2.02 3.23
N ILE A 51 -3.42 1.28 2.59
CA ILE A 51 -3.83 -0.07 2.98
C ILE A 51 -3.88 -0.93 1.73
N ALA A 52 -3.41 -2.15 1.86
CA ALA A 52 -3.38 -3.12 0.79
C ALA A 52 -3.99 -4.44 1.27
N GLU A 53 -4.87 -5.00 0.46
CA GLU A 53 -5.39 -6.36 0.61
C GLU A 53 -4.83 -7.21 -0.53
N VAL A 54 -4.13 -8.29 -0.19
CA VAL A 54 -3.41 -9.15 -1.13
C VAL A 54 -4.09 -10.52 -1.17
N TYR A 55 -4.32 -11.01 -2.39
CA TYR A 55 -4.98 -12.27 -2.71
C TYR A 55 -4.03 -13.16 -3.48
N ILE A 56 -3.64 -14.30 -2.90
CA ILE A 56 -2.79 -15.30 -3.55
C ILE A 56 -3.43 -16.67 -3.33
N GLY A 57 -4.00 -17.24 -4.39
CA GLY A 57 -4.81 -18.46 -4.30
C GLY A 57 -5.93 -18.33 -3.28
N ASN A 58 -5.87 -19.11 -2.20
CA ASN A 58 -6.85 -19.08 -1.10
C ASN A 58 -6.39 -18.26 0.11
N VAL A 59 -5.23 -17.60 0.03
CA VAL A 59 -4.67 -16.80 1.12
C VAL A 59 -5.01 -15.33 0.86
N ILE A 60 -5.58 -14.70 1.88
CA ILE A 60 -5.87 -13.26 1.89
C ILE A 60 -5.16 -12.67 3.11
N PHE A 61 -4.40 -11.61 2.89
CA PHE A 61 -3.85 -10.83 3.99
C PHE A 61 -3.96 -9.34 3.73
N CYS A 62 -4.09 -8.58 4.81
CA CYS A 62 -4.22 -7.13 4.76
C CYS A 62 -3.07 -6.49 5.55
N THR A 63 -2.48 -5.45 4.99
CA THR A 63 -1.48 -4.63 5.66
C THR A 63 -1.80 -3.16 5.46
N GLY A 64 -1.36 -2.29 6.36
CA GLY A 64 -1.68 -0.87 6.31
C GLY A 64 -0.73 -0.04 7.15
N THR A 65 -0.39 1.14 6.65
CA THR A 65 0.56 2.03 7.33
C THR A 65 0.33 3.50 6.98
N PRO A 66 0.55 4.44 7.93
CA PRO A 66 0.54 5.86 7.62
C PRO A 66 1.91 6.36 7.13
N SER A 67 2.00 7.50 6.45
CA SER A 67 3.23 8.13 5.97
C SER A 67 3.94 8.89 7.10
N ASN A 68 4.48 8.15 8.07
CA ASN A 68 5.16 8.67 9.26
C ASN A 68 6.39 7.79 9.57
N LYS A 69 7.37 8.34 10.31
CA LYS A 69 8.56 7.63 10.82
C LYS A 69 8.24 6.64 11.94
N LYS A 70 7.21 6.91 12.75
CA LYS A 70 6.83 6.09 13.92
C LYS A 70 5.61 5.22 13.60
N THR A 71 5.78 4.25 12.72
CA THR A 71 4.65 3.44 12.22
C THR A 71 4.86 1.96 12.43
N LEU A 72 3.76 1.20 12.27
CA LEU A 72 3.73 -0.25 12.41
C LEU A 72 4.73 -0.95 11.47
N ILE A 73 4.91 -0.40 10.27
CA ILE A 73 5.91 -0.85 9.31
C ILE A 73 7.16 0.03 9.46
N PRO A 74 8.35 -0.56 9.67
CA PRO A 74 9.60 0.20 9.70
C PRO A 74 9.88 0.85 8.34
N ILE A 75 10.80 1.80 8.29
CA ILE A 75 11.22 2.42 7.04
C ILE A 75 12.02 1.39 6.23
N PRO A 76 11.59 0.99 5.02
CA PRO A 76 12.31 0.03 4.21
C PRO A 76 13.64 0.60 3.73
N VAL A 77 14.63 -0.26 3.67
CA VAL A 77 15.93 0.03 3.08
C VAL A 77 15.76 0.14 1.55
N SER A 78 16.53 1.03 0.90
CA SER A 78 16.49 1.16 -0.56
C SER A 78 17.05 -0.08 -1.25
N LYS A 79 16.65 -0.31 -2.50
CA LYS A 79 17.17 -1.42 -3.33
C LYS A 79 18.68 -1.38 -3.50
N SER A 80 19.25 -0.19 -3.66
CA SER A 80 20.70 0.06 -3.70
C SER A 80 21.44 -0.37 -2.43
N GLN A 81 20.73 -0.50 -1.31
CA GLN A 81 21.25 -0.96 -0.02
C GLN A 81 20.76 -2.38 0.35
N GLY A 82 20.15 -3.11 -0.60
CA GLY A 82 19.67 -4.48 -0.40
C GLY A 82 18.20 -4.62 -0.04
N GLY A 83 17.40 -3.55 -0.15
CA GLY A 83 15.95 -3.62 -0.01
C GLY A 83 15.20 -3.98 -1.30
N GLN A 84 13.87 -3.86 -1.25
CA GLN A 84 12.99 -4.31 -2.33
C GLN A 84 12.92 -3.33 -3.52
N PHE A 85 12.79 -2.04 -3.23
CA PHE A 85 12.54 -0.99 -4.22
C PHE A 85 13.43 0.22 -4.00
N GLU A 86 13.67 1.00 -5.05
CA GLU A 86 14.44 2.24 -4.95
C GLU A 86 13.48 3.43 -4.83
N PRO A 87 13.39 4.10 -3.67
CA PRO A 87 12.57 5.29 -3.54
C PRO A 87 13.25 6.46 -4.26
N THR A 88 12.51 7.15 -5.13
CA THR A 88 13.03 8.32 -5.85
C THR A 88 12.67 9.62 -5.15
N LEU A 89 13.46 10.68 -5.36
CA LEU A 89 13.13 12.01 -4.83
C LEU A 89 11.89 12.56 -5.54
N HIS A 90 10.98 13.15 -4.77
CA HIS A 90 9.80 13.79 -5.35
C HIS A 90 10.22 14.85 -6.37
N PRO A 91 9.74 14.83 -7.62
CA PRO A 91 10.29 15.63 -8.72
C PRO A 91 10.24 17.14 -8.45
N ARG A 92 9.12 17.61 -7.87
CA ARG A 92 8.89 19.01 -7.49
C ARG A 92 9.58 19.45 -6.18
N THR A 93 9.44 18.68 -5.10
CA THR A 93 9.89 19.12 -3.76
C THR A 93 11.30 18.68 -3.42
N LYS A 94 11.87 17.76 -4.22
CA LYS A 94 13.18 17.11 -4.00
C LYS A 94 13.30 16.42 -2.64
N ARG A 95 12.18 16.16 -1.98
CA ARG A 95 12.15 15.45 -0.70
C ARG A 95 12.32 13.94 -0.92
N PRO A 96 13.01 13.24 -0.01
CA PRO A 96 12.95 11.78 0.07
C PRO A 96 11.51 11.30 0.22
N THR A 97 11.18 10.19 -0.44
CA THR A 97 9.87 9.51 -0.39
C THR A 97 9.93 8.14 0.28
N ASP A 98 11.06 7.88 0.95
CA ASP A 98 11.34 6.68 1.76
C ASP A 98 10.36 6.48 2.93
N MET A 99 9.59 7.52 3.29
CA MET A 99 8.59 7.49 4.36
C MET A 99 7.15 7.47 3.87
N ASP A 100 6.94 7.53 2.56
CA ASP A 100 5.61 7.51 1.97
C ASP A 100 4.93 6.16 2.24
N ALA A 101 3.61 6.19 2.45
CA ALA A 101 2.90 5.00 2.91
C ALA A 101 2.94 3.89 1.84
N GLU A 102 2.87 4.29 0.58
CA GLU A 102 2.93 3.48 -0.62
C GLU A 102 4.27 2.73 -0.74
N TYR A 103 5.39 3.41 -0.51
CA TYR A 103 6.70 2.75 -0.52
C TYR A 103 6.80 1.71 0.58
N LYS A 104 6.42 2.08 1.81
CA LYS A 104 6.50 1.17 2.97
C LYS A 104 5.64 -0.08 2.83
N ILE A 105 4.39 0.09 2.40
CA ILE A 105 3.44 -1.02 2.30
C ILE A 105 3.86 -1.98 1.19
N LEU A 106 4.28 -1.46 0.03
CA LEU A 106 4.71 -2.30 -1.08
C LEU A 106 5.99 -3.05 -0.77
N SER A 107 6.98 -2.40 -0.13
CA SER A 107 8.19 -3.09 0.33
C SER A 107 7.87 -4.20 1.32
N ALA A 108 7.01 -3.94 2.32
CA ALA A 108 6.64 -4.95 3.31
C ALA A 108 5.88 -6.13 2.69
N ILE A 109 5.04 -5.88 1.68
CA ILE A 109 4.38 -6.94 0.93
C ILE A 109 5.42 -7.75 0.15
N ALA A 110 6.31 -7.09 -0.60
CA ALA A 110 7.34 -7.78 -1.35
C ALA A 110 8.25 -8.65 -0.45
N ASP A 111 8.64 -8.14 0.72
CA ASP A 111 9.37 -8.90 1.74
C ASP A 111 8.56 -10.13 2.22
N HIS A 112 7.28 -9.93 2.53
CA HIS A 112 6.41 -11.03 2.96
C HIS A 112 6.26 -12.09 1.87
N LEU A 113 6.11 -11.68 0.61
CA LEU A 113 6.00 -12.61 -0.52
C LEU A 113 7.28 -13.42 -0.70
N GLU A 114 8.44 -12.76 -0.71
CA GLU A 114 9.75 -13.41 -0.86
C GLU A 114 10.08 -14.35 0.31
N MET A 115 9.59 -14.07 1.53
CA MET A 115 9.81 -14.92 2.70
C MET A 115 8.91 -16.15 2.77
N HIS A 116 7.70 -16.08 2.20
CA HIS A 116 6.64 -17.07 2.44
C HIS A 116 6.16 -17.83 1.20
N TYR A 117 6.53 -17.37 0.01
CA TYR A 117 6.08 -17.95 -1.25
C TYR A 117 7.27 -18.24 -2.18
N ASP A 118 7.12 -19.27 -3.01
CA ASP A 118 8.11 -19.62 -4.03
C ASP A 118 8.09 -18.61 -5.20
N LEU A 119 9.13 -18.62 -6.03
CA LEU A 119 9.47 -17.62 -7.07
C LEU A 119 8.47 -17.43 -8.24
N GLU A 120 7.24 -17.94 -8.13
CA GLU A 120 6.24 -17.92 -9.20
C GLU A 120 4.81 -17.84 -8.65
N VAL A 121 4.52 -16.84 -7.79
CA VAL A 121 3.16 -16.60 -7.31
C VAL A 121 2.46 -15.48 -8.06
N GLU A 122 1.26 -15.78 -8.57
CA GLU A 122 0.36 -14.80 -9.17
C GLU A 122 -0.79 -14.49 -8.21
N GLY A 123 -1.20 -13.23 -8.19
CA GLY A 123 -2.24 -12.76 -7.28
C GLY A 123 -2.72 -11.35 -7.60
N TYR A 124 -3.67 -10.88 -6.78
CA TYR A 124 -4.23 -9.54 -6.88
C TYR A 124 -3.86 -8.72 -5.65
N LEU A 125 -3.54 -7.45 -5.85
CA LEU A 125 -3.28 -6.50 -4.80
C LEU A 125 -4.21 -5.30 -4.97
N TYR A 126 -5.09 -5.09 -3.99
CA TYR A 126 -5.96 -3.93 -3.91
C TYR A 126 -5.33 -2.89 -3.01
N LEU A 127 -4.83 -1.80 -3.61
CA LEU A 127 -4.20 -0.70 -2.87
C LEU A 127 -5.17 0.46 -2.72
N TYR A 128 -5.54 0.79 -1.49
CA TYR A 128 -6.22 2.02 -1.13
C TYR A 128 -5.21 3.04 -0.60
N THR A 129 -5.26 4.26 -1.11
CA THR A 129 -4.54 5.41 -0.55
C THR A 129 -5.50 6.58 -0.35
N GLU A 130 -5.38 7.30 0.77
CA GLU A 130 -6.24 8.48 1.01
C GLU A 130 -5.92 9.64 0.06
N ARG A 131 -4.70 9.67 -0.49
CA ARG A 131 -4.25 10.62 -1.48
C ARG A 131 -3.74 9.86 -2.69
N SER A 132 -3.98 10.38 -3.88
CA SER A 132 -3.39 9.82 -5.09
C SER A 132 -1.87 9.74 -4.94
N PRO A 133 -1.24 8.63 -5.35
CA PRO A 133 0.20 8.48 -5.27
C PRO A 133 0.93 9.64 -5.96
N CYS A 134 2.00 10.13 -5.35
CA CYS A 134 2.85 11.12 -6.01
C CYS A 134 3.71 10.44 -7.11
N PRO A 135 4.35 11.20 -8.02
CA PRO A 135 5.12 10.59 -9.11
C PRO A 135 6.21 9.60 -8.65
N SER A 136 6.83 9.83 -7.50
CA SER A 136 7.81 8.90 -6.94
C SER A 136 7.19 7.65 -6.32
N CYS A 137 5.95 7.74 -5.81
CA CYS A 137 5.21 6.56 -5.37
C CYS A 137 4.71 5.74 -6.57
N GLU A 138 4.32 6.39 -7.67
CA GLU A 138 3.97 5.70 -8.91
C GLU A 138 5.14 4.89 -9.47
N ASP A 139 6.35 5.45 -9.42
CA ASP A 139 7.57 4.72 -9.80
C ASP A 139 7.78 3.45 -8.95
N VAL A 140 7.54 3.51 -7.64
CA VAL A 140 7.60 2.32 -6.77
C VAL A 140 6.50 1.31 -7.11
N ILE A 141 5.28 1.78 -7.41
CA ILE A 141 4.18 0.91 -7.86
C ILE A 141 4.57 0.20 -9.17
N GLU A 142 5.23 0.90 -10.08
CA GLU A 142 5.71 0.32 -11.33
C GLU A 142 6.83 -0.70 -11.08
N GLN A 143 7.80 -0.39 -10.21
CA GLN A 143 8.83 -1.35 -9.79
C GLN A 143 8.20 -2.61 -9.17
N PHE A 144 7.14 -2.47 -8.36
CA PHE A 144 6.41 -3.60 -7.78
C PHE A 144 5.76 -4.47 -8.87
N LYS A 145 5.06 -3.86 -9.83
CA LYS A 145 4.43 -4.58 -10.95
C LYS A 145 5.43 -5.31 -11.85
N GLN A 146 6.63 -4.76 -12.00
CA GLN A 146 7.70 -5.36 -12.80
C GLN A 146 8.48 -6.44 -12.04
N LYS A 147 8.45 -6.42 -10.70
CA LYS A 147 9.13 -7.42 -9.88
C LYS A 147 8.42 -8.76 -10.08
N LYS A 148 9.14 -9.70 -10.67
CA LYS A 148 8.81 -11.13 -10.57
C LYS A 148 9.17 -11.54 -9.15
N VAL A 149 8.16 -11.93 -8.37
CA VAL A 149 8.33 -12.44 -7.02
C VAL A 149 8.18 -13.94 -7.06
#